data_AF-A0A960D7F7-F1
#
_entry.id   AF-A0A960D7F7-F1
#
_cell.length_a   1.000
_cell.length_b   1.000
_cell.length_c   1.000
_cell.angle_alpha   90.00
_cell.angle_beta   90.00
_cell.angle_gamma   90.00
#
_symmetry.space_group_name_H-M   'P 1'
#
loop_
_entity.id
_entity.type
_entity.pdbx_description
1 polymer ?
#
loop_
_entity_poly.entity_id
_entity_poly.type
_entity_poly.pdbx_seq_one_letter_code
_entity_poly.pdbx_strand_id
1 'polypeptide(L)'
;FVLDGSSPYYRTYQTADGKYMAVGSIEPQFFAALLDGLGLSADEVPAQSDTERHPKLERIFTERFASKTRDEWTAVFAGTDACVTPVLTWTEAQSNEHLRARRTIVDVGGTPQAAPAPRFSRSAAGPIGSPPQHATPLDEIGW
;
A
#
# COMPACT_ATOMS: atom_id res chain seq x y z
N PHE A 1 -5.95 -17.67 -10.62
CA PHE A 1 -6.33 -16.24 -10.62
C PHE A 1 -5.28 -15.52 -9.80
N VAL A 2 -4.83 -14.31 -10.18
CA VAL A 2 -3.62 -13.69 -9.57
C VAL A 2 -3.95 -12.78 -8.39
N LEU A 3 -5.15 -12.19 -8.36
CA LEU A 3 -5.50 -11.11 -7.43
C LEU A 3 -6.17 -11.57 -6.12
N ASP A 4 -6.17 -12.87 -5.85
CA ASP A 4 -6.74 -13.49 -4.64
C ASP A 4 -5.70 -13.73 -3.52
N GLY A 5 -4.43 -13.34 -3.74
CA GLY A 5 -3.34 -13.56 -2.79
C GLY A 5 -2.62 -14.91 -2.95
N SER A 6 -3.04 -15.76 -3.89
CA SER A 6 -2.40 -17.05 -4.15
C SER A 6 -1.04 -16.94 -4.85
N SER A 7 -0.80 -15.83 -5.56
CA SER A 7 0.44 -15.61 -6.30
C SER A 7 1.53 -15.00 -5.39
N PRO A 8 2.75 -15.56 -5.35
CA PRO A 8 3.83 -15.04 -4.50
C PRO A 8 4.19 -13.58 -4.76
N TYR A 9 4.01 -13.11 -6.00
CA TYR A 9 4.27 -11.72 -6.40
C TYR A 9 3.04 -10.82 -6.29
N TYR A 10 1.96 -11.26 -5.64
CA TYR A 10 0.77 -10.45 -5.35
C TYR A 10 0.18 -10.82 -3.98
N ARG A 11 0.82 -10.39 -2.88
CA ARG A 11 0.42 -10.68 -1.49
C ARG A 11 1.24 -9.87 -0.48
N THR A 12 1.04 -10.13 0.81
CA THR A 12 1.86 -9.57 1.90
C THR A 12 2.86 -10.58 2.46
N TYR A 13 4.01 -10.09 2.90
CA TYR A 13 5.06 -10.85 3.57
C TYR A 13 5.45 -10.21 4.91
N GLN A 14 5.62 -11.03 5.95
CA GLN A 14 6.07 -10.58 7.26
C GLN A 14 7.57 -10.28 7.26
N THR A 15 7.98 -9.22 7.94
CA THR A 15 9.36 -8.75 8.06
C THR A 15 9.98 -9.14 9.41
N ALA A 16 11.28 -8.90 9.59
CA ALA A 16 12.02 -9.29 10.80
C ALA A 16 11.46 -8.70 12.11
N ASP A 17 10.85 -7.51 12.02
CA ASP A 17 10.21 -6.78 13.12
C ASP A 17 8.72 -7.13 13.30
N GLY A 18 8.25 -8.20 12.65
CA GLY A 18 6.86 -8.67 12.75
C GLY A 18 5.84 -7.83 11.98
N LYS A 19 6.27 -6.76 11.31
CA LYS A 19 5.46 -5.94 10.40
C LYS A 19 5.37 -6.59 9.02
N TYR A 20 4.81 -5.89 8.03
CA TYR A 20 4.55 -6.46 6.70
C TYR A 20 4.94 -5.53 5.55
N MET A 21 5.40 -6.12 4.45
CA MET A 21 5.48 -5.50 3.12
C MET A 21 4.38 -6.07 2.22
N ALA A 22 3.75 -5.21 1.42
CA ALA A 22 2.84 -5.61 0.35
C ALA A 22 3.60 -5.65 -0.98
N VAL A 23 3.41 -6.73 -1.74
CA VAL A 23 4.01 -6.98 -3.06
C VAL A 23 2.89 -7.08 -4.08
N GLY A 24 3.03 -6.38 -5.20
CA GLY A 24 2.07 -6.38 -6.32
C GLY A 24 2.74 -6.41 -7.70
N SER A 25 3.87 -7.08 -7.82
CA SER A 25 4.75 -7.09 -9.00
C SER A 25 4.24 -8.07 -10.08
N ILE A 26 3.10 -7.77 -10.70
CA ILE A 26 2.44 -8.66 -11.69
C ILE A 26 3.18 -8.64 -13.03
N GLU A 27 3.59 -7.48 -13.49
CA GLU A 27 4.25 -7.33 -14.78
C GLU A 27 5.72 -7.80 -14.71
N PRO A 28 6.26 -8.45 -15.75
CA PRO A 28 7.60 -9.05 -15.71
C PRO A 28 8.72 -8.09 -15.32
N GLN A 29 8.65 -6.82 -15.77
CA GLN A 29 9.66 -5.82 -15.44
C GLN A 29 9.61 -5.39 -13.96
N PHE A 30 8.42 -5.38 -13.35
CA PHE A 30 8.26 -5.08 -11.93
C PHE A 30 8.69 -6.29 -11.07
N PHE A 31 8.41 -7.51 -11.55
CA PHE A 31 8.93 -8.73 -10.94
C PHE A 31 10.47 -8.78 -10.96
N ALA A 32 11.09 -8.34 -12.06
CA ALA A 32 12.55 -8.22 -12.13
C ALA A 32 13.09 -7.20 -11.11
N ALA A 33 12.43 -6.04 -10.97
CA ALA A 33 12.80 -5.05 -9.95
C ALA A 33 12.58 -5.56 -8.51
N LEU A 34 11.57 -6.40 -8.28
CA LEU A 34 11.38 -7.12 -7.01
C LEU A 34 12.56 -8.05 -6.73
N LEU A 35 12.99 -8.86 -7.69
CA LEU A 35 14.13 -9.77 -7.52
C LEU A 35 15.42 -9.00 -7.23
N ASP A 36 15.69 -7.92 -7.98
CA ASP A 36 16.85 -7.05 -7.79
C ASP A 36 16.87 -6.45 -6.38
N GLY A 37 15.77 -5.83 -5.94
CA GLY A 37 15.66 -5.27 -4.60
C GLY A 37 15.75 -6.33 -3.50
N LEU A 38 15.19 -7.52 -3.73
CA LEU A 38 15.37 -8.64 -2.81
C LEU A 38 16.81 -9.15 -2.79
N GLY A 39 17.64 -8.91 -3.81
CA GLY A 39 18.98 -9.44 -3.99
C GLY A 39 18.99 -10.91 -4.45
N LEU A 40 18.06 -11.25 -5.35
CA LEU A 40 17.90 -12.58 -5.94
C LEU A 40 18.20 -12.50 -7.44
N SER A 41 18.94 -13.47 -7.96
CA SER A 41 19.10 -13.64 -9.40
C SER A 41 17.93 -14.44 -9.99
N ALA A 42 17.60 -14.20 -11.26
CA ALA A 42 16.47 -14.85 -11.94
C ALA A 42 16.65 -16.38 -12.07
N ASP A 43 17.89 -16.86 -12.08
CA ASP A 43 18.28 -18.28 -12.10
C ASP A 43 18.21 -18.95 -10.72
N GLU A 44 18.10 -18.20 -9.63
CA GLU A 44 17.97 -18.74 -8.27
C GLU A 44 16.52 -19.06 -7.88
N VAL A 45 15.55 -18.54 -8.63
CA VAL A 45 14.13 -18.61 -8.31
C VAL A 45 13.32 -19.29 -9.43
N PRO A 46 12.18 -19.93 -9.11
CA PRO A 46 11.23 -20.34 -10.14
C PRO A 46 10.76 -19.16 -10.99
N ALA A 47 10.51 -19.41 -12.27
CA ALA A 47 9.96 -18.40 -13.16
C ALA A 47 8.57 -17.94 -12.66
N GLN A 48 8.24 -16.67 -12.87
CA GLN A 48 6.97 -16.07 -12.45
C GLN A 48 5.75 -16.85 -12.99
N SER A 49 5.85 -17.35 -14.23
CA SER A 49 4.80 -18.14 -14.92
C SER A 49 4.72 -19.60 -14.47
N ASP A 50 5.68 -20.10 -13.69
CA ASP A 50 5.73 -21.49 -13.23
C ASP A 50 4.87 -21.68 -11.98
N THR A 51 3.56 -21.78 -12.20
CA THR A 51 2.55 -21.91 -11.13
C THR A 51 2.74 -23.14 -10.26
N GLU A 52 3.27 -24.23 -10.80
CA GLU A 52 3.53 -25.46 -10.03
C GLU A 52 4.61 -25.24 -8.96
N ARG A 53 5.54 -24.31 -9.21
CA ARG A 53 6.64 -23.96 -8.29
C ARG A 53 6.41 -22.68 -7.51
N HIS A 54 5.21 -22.07 -7.58
CA HIS A 54 4.84 -20.94 -6.73
C HIS A 54 5.05 -21.20 -5.24
N PRO A 55 4.77 -22.39 -4.67
CA PRO A 55 5.08 -22.66 -3.27
C PRO A 55 6.57 -22.52 -2.92
N LYS A 56 7.47 -22.88 -3.85
CA LYS A 56 8.91 -22.70 -3.68
C LYS A 56 9.28 -21.21 -3.73
N LEU A 57 8.72 -20.46 -4.69
CA LEU A 57 8.94 -19.02 -4.81
C LEU A 57 8.43 -18.26 -3.57
N GLU A 58 7.25 -18.63 -3.06
CA GLU A 58 6.69 -18.08 -1.83
C GLU A 58 7.62 -18.28 -0.64
N ARG A 59 8.17 -19.49 -0.46
CA ARG A 59 9.11 -19.78 0.62
C ARG A 59 10.35 -18.89 0.53
N ILE A 60 10.92 -18.75 -0.67
CA ILE A 60 12.09 -17.88 -0.90
C ILE A 60 11.76 -16.44 -0.53
N PHE A 61 10.63 -15.89 -1.03
CA PHE A 61 10.24 -14.52 -0.72
C PHE A 61 9.96 -14.33 0.77
N THR A 62 9.33 -15.30 1.42
CA THR A 62 9.09 -15.27 2.87
C THR A 62 10.40 -15.20 3.66
N GLU A 63 11.35 -16.07 3.33
CA GLU A 63 12.67 -16.09 3.97
C GLU A 63 13.42 -14.78 3.74
N ARG A 64 13.37 -14.22 2.52
CA ARG A 64 14.02 -12.94 2.22
C ARG A 64 13.37 -11.79 2.97
N PHE A 65 12.06 -11.60 2.89
CA PHE A 65 11.38 -10.51 3.58
C PHE A 65 11.57 -10.57 5.11
N ALA A 66 11.63 -11.76 5.70
CA ALA A 66 11.89 -11.95 7.12
C ALA A 66 13.32 -11.59 7.56
N SER A 67 14.25 -11.32 6.63
CA SER A 67 15.67 -11.02 6.95
C SER A 67 15.96 -9.56 7.29
N LYS A 68 15.05 -8.63 6.99
CA LYS A 68 15.17 -7.20 7.32
C LYS A 68 13.86 -6.67 7.88
N THR A 69 13.94 -5.54 8.57
CA THR A 69 12.77 -4.81 9.07
C THR A 69 11.96 -4.19 7.93
N ARG A 70 10.70 -3.85 8.17
CA ARG A 70 9.85 -3.15 7.19
C ARG A 70 10.47 -1.84 6.70
N ASP A 71 11.10 -1.09 7.60
CA ASP A 71 11.63 0.24 7.27
C ASP A 71 12.91 0.12 6.43
N GLU A 72 13.75 -0.90 6.65
CA GLU A 72 14.87 -1.23 5.76
C GLU A 72 14.38 -1.64 4.36
N TRP A 73 13.37 -2.50 4.26
CA TRP A 73 12.77 -2.86 2.97
C TRP A 73 12.14 -1.66 2.27
N THR A 74 11.48 -0.78 3.03
CA THR A 74 10.91 0.45 2.49
C THR A 74 12.00 1.31 1.85
N ALA A 75 13.17 1.42 2.47
CA ALA A 75 14.30 2.15 1.89
C ALA A 75 14.86 1.47 0.62
N VAL A 76 14.93 0.14 0.59
CA VAL A 76 15.37 -0.63 -0.58
C VAL A 76 14.45 -0.41 -1.79
N PHE A 77 13.13 -0.42 -1.57
CA PHE A 77 12.15 -0.31 -2.66
C PHE A 77 11.67 1.13 -2.92
N ALA A 78 12.13 2.11 -2.16
CA ALA A 78 11.74 3.50 -2.34
C ALA A 78 12.14 4.02 -3.73
N GLY A 79 11.15 4.48 -4.49
CA GLY A 79 11.36 5.08 -5.81
C GLY A 79 11.62 4.08 -6.94
N THR A 80 11.54 2.77 -6.67
CA THR A 80 11.64 1.75 -7.72
C THR A 80 10.26 1.33 -8.21
N ASP A 81 10.20 0.78 -9.43
CA ASP A 81 8.98 0.19 -9.99
C ASP A 81 8.75 -1.25 -9.52
N ALA A 82 9.31 -1.66 -8.38
CA ALA A 82 9.16 -3.02 -7.88
C ALA A 82 7.75 -3.34 -7.39
N CYS A 83 6.87 -2.35 -7.23
CA CYS A 83 5.53 -2.51 -6.65
C CYS A 83 5.56 -3.14 -5.25
N VAL A 84 6.52 -2.72 -4.43
CA VAL A 84 6.67 -3.16 -3.03
C VAL A 84 6.54 -1.97 -2.09
N THR A 85 5.57 -2.01 -1.18
CA THR A 85 5.27 -0.89 -0.27
C THR A 85 5.05 -1.37 1.17
N PRO A 86 5.40 -0.57 2.19
CA PRO A 86 5.12 -0.93 3.57
C PRO A 86 3.62 -1.01 3.84
N VAL A 87 3.20 -2.04 4.57
CA VAL A 87 1.85 -2.06 5.17
C VAL A 87 1.87 -1.15 6.40
N LEU A 88 1.12 -0.06 6.32
CA LEU A 88 1.04 0.95 7.37
C LEU A 88 -0.19 0.70 8.25
N THR A 89 -0.04 0.97 9.55
CA THR A 89 -1.17 1.14 10.46
C THR A 89 -1.92 2.44 10.16
N TRP A 90 -3.13 2.61 10.71
CA TRP A 90 -3.90 3.86 10.57
C TRP A 90 -3.13 5.10 11.05
N THR A 91 -2.43 4.98 12.17
CA THR A 91 -1.61 6.08 12.72
C THR A 91 -0.40 6.39 11.83
N GLU A 92 0.28 5.38 11.31
CA GLU A 92 1.40 5.58 10.36
C GLU A 92 0.92 6.16 9.02
N ALA A 93 -0.26 5.77 8.55
CA ALA A 93 -0.83 6.33 7.32
C ALA A 93 -1.09 7.85 7.46
N GLN A 94 -1.52 8.32 8.64
CA GLN A 94 -1.70 9.75 8.89
C GLN A 94 -0.39 10.55 8.78
N SER A 95 0.74 9.95 9.19
CA SER A 95 2.06 10.58 9.12
C SER A 95 2.83 10.30 7.82
N ASN A 96 2.31 9.45 6.93
CA ASN A 96 2.95 9.09 5.66
C ASN A 96 3.19 10.30 4.75
N GLU A 97 4.41 10.42 4.21
CA GLU A 97 4.84 11.54 3.39
C GLU A 97 3.94 11.77 2.16
N HIS A 98 3.64 10.71 1.40
CA HIS A 98 2.83 10.81 0.19
C HIS A 98 1.38 11.26 0.50
N LEU A 99 0.77 10.68 1.54
CA LEU A 99 -0.59 11.05 1.96
C LEU A 99 -0.65 12.48 2.51
N ARG A 100 0.37 12.93 3.25
CA ARG A 100 0.49 14.30 3.77
C ARG A 100 0.70 15.32 2.66
N ALA A 101 1.66 15.09 1.76
CA ALA A 101 1.95 15.97 0.63
C ALA A 101 0.72 16.20 -0.23
N ARG A 102 -0.13 15.17 -0.34
CA ARG A 102 -1.38 15.25 -1.10
C ARG A 102 -2.56 15.71 -0.25
N ARG A 103 -2.49 15.82 1.08
CA ARG A 103 -3.67 16.07 1.95
C ARG A 103 -4.77 15.03 1.75
N THR A 104 -4.41 13.75 1.65
CA THR A 104 -5.39 12.65 1.50
C THR A 104 -6.08 12.34 2.84
N ILE A 105 -5.31 12.40 3.94
CA ILE A 105 -5.84 12.35 5.31
C ILE A 105 -5.64 13.75 5.88
N VAL A 106 -6.71 14.34 6.40
CA VAL A 106 -6.75 15.71 6.95
C VAL A 106 -7.28 15.70 8.37
N ASP A 107 -6.89 16.70 9.15
CA ASP A 107 -7.43 16.93 10.48
C ASP A 107 -8.60 17.91 10.39
N VAL A 108 -9.78 17.49 10.89
CA VAL A 108 -10.96 18.34 11.00
C VAL A 108 -11.38 18.36 12.46
N GLY A 109 -11.12 19.48 13.14
CA GLY A 109 -11.48 19.65 14.55
C GLY A 109 -10.78 18.68 15.50
N GLY A 110 -9.52 18.30 15.22
CA GLY A 110 -8.73 17.36 16.03
C GLY A 110 -8.97 15.88 15.69
N THR A 111 -9.77 15.59 14.65
CA THR A 111 -10.06 14.22 14.22
C THR A 111 -9.48 13.96 12.83
N PRO A 112 -8.61 12.96 12.65
CA PRO A 112 -8.12 12.57 11.33
C PRO A 112 -9.21 11.86 10.51
N GLN A 113 -9.38 12.30 9.26
CA GLN A 113 -10.35 11.72 8.34
C GLN A 113 -9.90 11.89 6.88
N ALA A 114 -10.51 11.13 5.97
CA ALA A 114 -10.22 11.22 4.55
C ALA A 114 -10.74 12.55 3.95
N ALA A 115 -9.95 13.16 3.07
CA ALA A 115 -10.38 14.30 2.28
C ALA A 115 -11.32 13.86 1.13
N PRO A 116 -12.22 14.75 0.65
CA PRO A 116 -13.04 14.48 -0.54
C PRO A 116 -12.22 14.05 -1.75
N ALA A 117 -12.72 13.06 -2.48
CA ALA A 117 -12.11 12.53 -3.70
C ALA A 117 -13.20 12.15 -4.74
N PRO A 118 -12.91 12.20 -6.06
CA PRO A 118 -11.64 12.65 -6.67
C PRO A 118 -11.46 14.17 -6.59
N ARG A 119 -10.32 14.69 -7.07
CA ARG A 119 -10.06 16.14 -7.14
C ARG A 119 -10.49 16.69 -8.49
N PHE A 120 -11.16 17.84 -8.47
CA PHE A 120 -11.57 18.56 -9.68
C PHE A 120 -10.73 19.83 -9.80
N SER A 121 -10.22 20.11 -11.01
CA SER A 121 -9.31 21.24 -11.24
C SER A 121 -9.98 22.62 -11.19
N ARG A 122 -11.26 22.71 -11.56
CA ARG A 122 -12.03 23.98 -11.58
C ARG A 122 -13.04 24.08 -10.44
N SER A 123 -13.75 22.99 -10.15
CA SER A 123 -14.82 22.94 -9.13
C SER A 123 -14.38 22.08 -7.94
N ALA A 124 -13.34 22.53 -7.24
CA ALA A 124 -12.84 21.83 -6.07
C ALA A 124 -13.95 21.64 -5.03
N ALA A 125 -13.89 20.53 -4.28
CA ALA A 125 -14.79 20.30 -3.16
C ALA A 125 -14.64 21.45 -2.14
N GLY A 126 -15.76 21.84 -1.54
CA GLY A 126 -15.78 22.83 -0.46
C GLY A 126 -15.07 22.34 0.81
N PRO A 127 -14.96 23.20 1.83
CA PRO A 127 -14.42 22.80 3.13
C PRO A 127 -15.24 21.64 3.71
N ILE A 128 -14.56 20.76 4.44
CA ILE A 128 -15.25 19.64 5.10
C ILE A 128 -16.06 20.19 6.27
N GLY A 129 -17.38 19.98 6.23
CA GLY A 129 -18.29 20.38 7.30
C GLY A 129 -18.17 19.47 8.53
N SER A 130 -18.67 19.97 9.66
CA SER A 130 -18.78 19.17 10.89
C SER A 130 -19.93 18.15 10.80
N PRO A 131 -19.83 17.03 11.52
CA PRO A 131 -20.98 16.15 11.72
C PRO A 131 -22.18 16.94 12.29
N PRO A 132 -23.42 16.63 11.87
CA PRO A 132 -24.62 17.24 12.45
C PRO A 132 -24.65 17.06 13.97
N GLN A 133 -24.77 18.17 14.71
CA GLN A 133 -24.88 18.12 16.17
C GLN A 133 -26.33 17.88 16.62
N HIS A 134 -27.30 18.26 15.78
CA HIS A 134 -28.73 18.10 16.00
C HIS A 134 -29.43 17.78 14.68
N ALA A 135 -30.67 17.29 14.76
CA ALA A 135 -31.50 17.10 13.58
C ALA A 135 -31.99 18.46 13.04
N THR A 136 -31.96 18.61 11.72
CA THR A 136 -32.55 19.78 11.05
C THR A 136 -34.07 19.65 11.02
N PRO A 137 -34.85 20.65 11.50
CA PRO A 137 -36.30 20.66 11.36
C PRO A 137 -36.76 20.54 9.91
N LEU A 138 -37.90 19.88 9.68
CA LEU A 138 -38.40 19.60 8.33
C LEU A 138 -38.71 20.89 7.53
N ASP A 139 -39.20 21.91 8.23
CA ASP A 139 -39.54 23.23 7.69
C ASP A 139 -38.32 24.12 7.41
N GLU A 140 -37.13 23.72 7.87
CA GLU A 140 -35.85 24.42 7.63
C GLU A 140 -35.03 23.80 6.48
N ILE A 141 -35.53 22.74 5.82
CA ILE A 141 -34.81 22.10 4.71
C ILE A 141 -34.88 22.98 3.44
N GLY A 142 -33.72 23.42 2.96
CA GLY A 142 -33.57 24.16 1.70
C GLY A 142 -33.48 23.24 0.48
N TRP A 143 -34.64 22.75 0.02
CA TRP A 143 -34.78 22.01 -1.24
C TRP A 143 -34.53 22.87 -2.47
#